data_AF-A0A1H0AEV9-F1
#
_entry.id   AF-A0A1H0AEV9-F1
#
_cell.length_a   1.000
_cell.length_b   1.000
_cell.length_c   1.000
_cell.angle_alpha   90.00
_cell.angle_beta   90.00
_cell.angle_gamma   90.00
#
_symmetry.space_group_name_H-M   'P 1'
#
loop_
_entity.id
_entity.type
_entity.pdbx_description
1 polymer ?
#
loop_
_entity_poly.entity_id
_entity_poly.type
_entity_poly.pdbx_seq_one_letter_code
_entity_poly.pdbx_strand_id
1 'polypeptide(L)'
;MKLARITDEVIGLVVTLSDGPHIVDIAKSVGVFAPYDPLSNGLLNGAFKDGGDWPSIIKHWAHLQWPLKRLALIAETCPDHPGLVIQPLVDRNLHGESSDPIVAIDITDMKPREERDPTGRRAMERQFVMPPQDAIEADSAATPETAHIIGFTRPNRDGSSKR
;
A
#
# COMPACT_ATOMS: atom_id res chain seq x y z
N MET A 1 1.04 9.34 -1.53
CA MET A 1 -0.17 10.12 -1.88
C MET A 1 -0.63 10.84 -0.64
N LYS A 2 -1.13 12.07 -0.75
CA LYS A 2 -1.54 12.88 0.40
C LYS A 2 -2.95 13.39 0.23
N LEU A 3 -3.79 13.17 1.25
CA LEU A 3 -5.11 13.76 1.36
C LEU A 3 -5.08 14.84 2.44
N ALA A 4 -5.75 15.96 2.20
CA ALA A 4 -5.81 17.05 3.16
C ALA A 4 -7.20 17.70 3.16
N ARG A 5 -7.63 18.22 4.30
CA ARG A 5 -8.81 19.08 4.35
C ARG A 5 -8.52 20.41 3.63
N ILE A 6 -9.47 20.83 2.81
CA ILE A 6 -9.53 22.17 2.21
C ILE A 6 -10.39 23.08 3.11
N THR A 7 -11.50 22.53 3.60
CA THR A 7 -12.41 23.14 4.58
C THR A 7 -12.87 22.05 5.55
N ASP A 8 -13.71 22.38 6.53
CA ASP A 8 -14.20 21.43 7.54
C ASP A 8 -14.88 20.19 6.93
N GLU A 9 -15.47 20.31 5.74
CA GLU A 9 -16.19 19.22 5.08
C GLU A 9 -15.45 18.71 3.83
N VAL A 10 -14.60 19.53 3.21
CA VAL A 10 -14.01 19.19 1.90
C VAL A 10 -12.63 18.57 2.07
N ILE A 11 -12.46 17.37 1.51
CA ILE A 11 -11.15 16.71 1.40
C ILE A 11 -10.64 16.83 -0.03
N GLY A 12 -9.38 17.24 -0.14
CA GLY A 12 -8.66 17.34 -1.39
C GLY A 12 -7.47 16.38 -1.48
N LEU A 13 -7.02 16.16 -2.71
CA LEU A 13 -5.85 15.39 -3.07
C LEU A 13 -4.69 16.36 -3.35
N VAL A 14 -3.60 16.24 -2.60
CA VAL A 14 -2.42 17.07 -2.81
C VAL A 14 -1.60 16.49 -3.97
N VAL A 15 -1.29 17.35 -4.94
CA VAL A 15 -0.50 17.06 -6.14
C VAL A 15 0.60 18.11 -6.29
N THR A 16 1.68 17.78 -6.98
CA THR A 16 2.77 18.72 -7.26
C THR A 16 2.76 19.05 -8.74
N LEU A 17 2.45 20.30 -9.07
CA LEU A 17 2.49 20.84 -10.43
C LEU A 17 3.80 21.61 -10.64
N SER A 18 4.04 22.08 -11.88
CA SER A 18 5.28 22.77 -12.26
C SER A 18 5.53 24.07 -11.49
N ASP A 19 4.48 24.71 -11.02
CA ASP A 19 4.49 25.96 -10.24
C ASP A 19 4.40 25.72 -8.72
N GLY A 20 4.31 24.46 -8.28
CA GLY A 20 4.40 24.07 -6.88
C GLY A 20 3.28 23.16 -6.40
N PRO A 21 3.13 23.00 -5.06
CA PRO A 21 2.12 22.14 -4.47
C PRO A 21 0.72 22.74 -4.63
N HIS A 22 -0.19 21.88 -5.08
CA HIS A 22 -1.59 22.19 -5.31
C HIS A 22 -2.49 21.17 -4.62
N ILE A 23 -3.74 21.55 -4.41
CA ILE A 23 -4.77 20.64 -3.90
C ILE A 23 -5.93 20.58 -4.90
N VAL A 24 -6.32 19.35 -5.23
CA VAL A 24 -7.45 19.04 -6.11
C VAL A 24 -8.66 18.76 -5.22
N ASP A 25 -9.74 19.52 -5.38
CA ASP A 25 -11.03 19.25 -4.74
C ASP A 25 -11.63 17.98 -5.36
N ILE A 26 -11.59 16.86 -4.62
CA ILE A 26 -11.96 15.53 -5.15
C ILE A 26 -13.44 15.50 -5.53
N ALA A 27 -14.31 16.05 -4.67
CA ALA A 27 -15.75 16.03 -4.86
C ALA A 27 -16.19 16.86 -6.07
N LYS A 28 -15.51 17.97 -6.34
CA LYS A 28 -15.79 18.78 -7.54
C LYS A 28 -15.10 18.26 -8.79
N SER A 29 -14.04 17.46 -8.65
CA SER A 29 -13.23 16.98 -9.77
C SER A 29 -13.64 15.61 -10.33
N VAL A 30 -14.63 14.93 -9.72
CA VAL A 30 -15.11 13.61 -10.21
C VAL A 30 -15.62 13.62 -11.65
N GLY A 31 -16.05 14.79 -12.14
CA GLY A 31 -16.48 14.98 -13.52
C GLY A 31 -15.41 14.66 -14.55
N VAL A 32 -14.13 14.70 -14.18
CA VAL A 32 -12.99 14.34 -15.06
C VAL A 32 -13.07 12.91 -15.60
N PHE A 33 -13.74 12.02 -14.87
CA PHE A 33 -13.86 10.62 -15.26
C PHE A 33 -15.06 10.37 -16.18
N ALA A 34 -16.00 11.31 -16.34
CA ALA A 34 -17.16 11.12 -17.19
C ALA A 34 -16.84 11.45 -18.66
N PRO A 35 -17.34 10.68 -19.65
CA PRO A 35 -18.11 9.43 -19.54
C PRO A 35 -17.24 8.14 -19.48
N TYR A 36 -15.92 8.25 -19.53
CA TYR A 36 -15.03 7.13 -19.87
C TYR A 36 -14.69 6.19 -18.71
N ASP A 37 -14.91 6.63 -17.46
CA ASP A 37 -14.62 5.86 -16.25
C ASP A 37 -15.71 6.08 -15.18
N PRO A 38 -16.90 5.49 -15.37
CA PRO A 38 -18.00 5.61 -14.42
C PRO A 38 -17.70 4.95 -13.07
N LEU A 39 -16.77 3.98 -13.02
CA LEU A 39 -16.40 3.30 -11.79
C LEU A 39 -15.60 4.21 -10.86
N SER A 40 -14.53 4.85 -11.36
CA SER A 40 -13.79 5.84 -10.57
C SER A 40 -14.67 6.99 -10.15
N ASN A 41 -15.53 7.46 -11.06
CA ASN A 41 -16.51 8.49 -10.74
C ASN A 41 -17.39 8.05 -9.57
N GLY A 42 -18.03 6.87 -9.67
CA GLY A 42 -18.91 6.35 -8.63
C GLY A 42 -18.21 6.15 -7.28
N LEU A 43 -17.00 5.60 -7.26
CA LEU A 43 -16.23 5.36 -6.04
C LEU A 43 -15.85 6.67 -5.34
N LEU A 44 -15.33 7.65 -6.08
CA LEU A 44 -14.93 8.93 -5.50
C LEU A 44 -16.16 9.78 -5.12
N ASN A 45 -17.20 9.78 -5.94
CA ASN A 45 -18.44 10.48 -5.62
C ASN A 45 -19.08 9.88 -4.35
N GLY A 46 -19.13 8.56 -4.23
CA GLY A 46 -19.65 7.90 -3.03
C GLY A 46 -18.84 8.16 -1.76
N ALA A 47 -17.53 8.38 -1.88
CA ALA A 47 -16.66 8.60 -0.72
C ALA A 47 -16.48 10.07 -0.31
N PHE A 48 -16.65 11.02 -1.25
CA PHE A 48 -16.26 12.42 -1.04
C PHE A 48 -17.36 13.46 -1.28
N LYS A 49 -18.52 13.09 -1.87
CA LYS A 49 -19.56 14.05 -2.30
C LYS A 49 -20.16 14.87 -1.16
N ASP A 50 -20.47 14.22 -0.03
CA ASP A 50 -21.18 14.84 1.09
C ASP A 50 -20.22 15.31 2.20
N GLY A 51 -18.98 15.61 1.80
CA GLY A 51 -17.87 15.84 2.71
C GLY A 51 -17.29 14.52 3.20
N GLY A 52 -16.01 14.31 2.92
CA GLY A 52 -15.37 13.02 3.18
C GLY A 52 -15.12 12.82 4.68
N ASP A 53 -15.61 11.69 5.20
CA ASP A 53 -15.30 11.25 6.57
C ASP A 53 -14.02 10.40 6.58
N TRP A 54 -13.07 10.74 7.47
CA TRP A 54 -11.78 10.06 7.57
C TRP A 54 -11.93 8.54 7.84
N PRO A 55 -12.67 8.08 8.86
CA PRO A 55 -12.98 6.67 9.06
C PRO A 55 -13.49 5.95 7.81
N SER A 56 -14.44 6.55 7.08
CA SER A 56 -15.01 5.98 5.87
C SER A 56 -13.97 5.86 4.74
N ILE A 57 -13.16 6.90 4.54
CA ILE A 57 -12.06 6.89 3.56
C ILE A 57 -11.03 5.80 3.89
N ILE A 58 -10.65 5.67 5.16
CA ILE A 58 -9.68 4.67 5.62
C ILE A 58 -10.26 3.25 5.43
N LYS A 59 -11.52 3.03 5.79
CA LYS A 59 -12.21 1.75 5.65
C LYS A 59 -12.25 1.28 4.19
N HIS A 60 -12.48 2.19 3.25
CA HIS A 60 -12.61 1.88 1.83
C HIS A 60 -11.33 2.14 1.03
N TRP A 61 -10.20 2.41 1.70
CA TRP A 61 -8.96 2.86 1.08
C TRP A 61 -8.49 1.99 -0.08
N ALA A 62 -8.53 0.66 0.07
CA ALA A 62 -8.10 -0.28 -0.97
C ALA A 62 -8.84 -0.07 -2.31
N HIS A 63 -10.08 0.40 -2.27
CA HIS A 63 -10.88 0.70 -3.46
C HIS A 63 -10.65 2.12 -3.98
N LEU A 64 -10.28 3.05 -3.10
CA LEU A 64 -10.05 4.46 -3.44
C LEU A 64 -8.64 4.72 -4.00
N GLN A 65 -7.68 3.84 -3.73
CA GLN A 65 -6.30 4.01 -4.19
C GLN A 65 -6.20 4.21 -5.70
N TRP A 66 -6.79 3.32 -6.49
CA TRP A 66 -6.70 3.39 -7.95
C TRP A 66 -7.36 4.64 -8.53
N PRO A 67 -8.61 4.99 -8.19
CA PRO A 67 -9.23 6.20 -8.73
C PRO A 67 -8.54 7.49 -8.28
N LEU A 68 -8.00 7.54 -7.04
CA LEU A 68 -7.23 8.70 -6.58
C LEU A 68 -5.88 8.83 -7.30
N LYS A 69 -5.17 7.73 -7.56
CA LYS A 69 -3.95 7.73 -8.40
C LYS A 69 -4.26 8.24 -9.80
N ARG A 70 -5.39 7.82 -10.36
CA ARG A 70 -5.83 8.26 -11.69
C ARG A 70 -6.17 9.75 -11.69
N LEU A 71 -6.82 10.26 -10.65
CA LEU A 71 -7.10 11.68 -10.49
C LEU A 71 -5.80 12.50 -10.41
N ALA A 72 -4.83 12.06 -9.60
CA ALA A 72 -3.52 12.70 -9.52
C ALA A 72 -2.84 12.75 -10.88
N LEU A 73 -2.80 11.62 -11.60
CA LEU A 73 -2.19 11.55 -12.93
C LEU A 73 -2.85 12.53 -13.91
N ILE A 74 -4.18 12.65 -13.89
CA ILE A 74 -4.88 13.57 -14.79
C ILE A 74 -4.58 15.02 -14.41
N ALA A 75 -4.54 15.34 -13.11
CA ALA A 75 -4.16 16.68 -12.66
C ALA A 75 -2.71 17.05 -13.04
N GLU A 76 -1.78 16.10 -12.96
CA GLU A 76 -0.38 16.30 -13.33
C GLU A 76 -0.16 16.42 -14.84
N THR A 77 -0.93 15.67 -15.65
CA THR A 77 -0.76 15.65 -17.12
C THR A 77 -1.60 16.68 -17.86
N CYS A 78 -2.78 17.02 -17.33
CA CYS A 78 -3.76 17.92 -17.92
C CYS A 78 -4.37 18.86 -16.87
N PRO A 79 -3.57 19.77 -16.26
CA PRO A 79 -4.05 20.64 -15.18
C PRO A 79 -5.19 21.58 -15.61
N ASP A 80 -5.26 21.96 -16.88
CA ASP A 80 -6.31 22.83 -17.44
C ASP A 80 -7.60 22.09 -17.80
N HIS A 81 -7.74 20.82 -17.41
CA HIS A 81 -8.93 20.03 -17.75
C HIS A 81 -10.19 20.65 -17.10
N PRO A 82 -11.28 20.90 -17.86
CA PRO A 82 -12.45 21.65 -17.37
C PRO A 82 -13.21 20.96 -16.22
N GLY A 83 -13.05 19.65 -16.09
CA GLY A 83 -13.59 18.86 -14.99
C GLY A 83 -12.69 18.77 -13.75
N LEU A 84 -11.57 19.49 -13.70
CA LEU A 84 -10.70 19.56 -12.51
C LEU A 84 -10.89 20.89 -11.78
N VAL A 85 -10.90 20.81 -10.46
CA VAL A 85 -10.87 21.99 -9.59
C VAL A 85 -9.58 21.92 -8.76
N ILE A 86 -8.59 22.70 -9.20
CA ILE A 86 -7.26 22.78 -8.60
C ILE A 86 -7.07 24.16 -7.99
N GLN A 87 -6.49 24.22 -6.80
CA GLN A 87 -6.12 25.46 -6.15
C GLN A 87 -4.71 25.37 -5.53
N PRO A 88 -3.95 26.47 -5.46
CA PRO A 88 -2.64 26.48 -4.81
C PRO A 88 -2.74 26.03 -3.36
N LEU A 89 -1.79 25.21 -2.91
CA LEU A 89 -1.72 24.81 -1.52
C LEU A 89 -1.10 25.95 -0.70
N VAL A 90 -1.96 26.79 -0.10
CA VAL A 90 -1.55 27.85 0.85
C VAL A 90 -1.82 27.34 2.27
N ASP A 91 -0.93 27.64 3.23
CA ASP A 91 -1.05 27.18 4.62
C ASP A 91 -2.42 27.49 5.26
N ARG A 92 -3.10 28.55 4.83
CA ARG A 92 -4.47 28.88 5.26
C ARG A 92 -5.50 27.80 4.96
N ASN A 93 -5.31 27.00 3.91
CA ASN A 93 -6.25 25.93 3.53
C ASN A 93 -6.22 24.75 4.51
N LEU A 94 -5.16 24.63 5.32
CA LEU A 94 -4.96 23.52 6.27
C LEU A 94 -5.37 23.89 7.70
N HIS A 95 -5.71 25.14 7.97
CA HIS A 95 -5.98 25.66 9.32
C HIS A 95 -7.45 26.06 9.54
N GLY A 96 -8.40 25.39 8.88
CA GLY A 96 -9.82 25.53 9.23
C GLY A 96 -10.04 25.26 10.72
N GLU A 97 -10.92 26.03 11.36
CA GLU A 97 -11.35 25.86 12.76
C GLU A 97 -12.20 24.57 12.92
N SER A 98 -11.63 23.44 12.53
CA SER A 98 -12.27 22.13 12.54
C SER A 98 -12.27 21.55 13.95
N SER A 99 -13.41 20.98 14.35
CA SER A 99 -13.52 20.19 15.59
C SER A 99 -12.78 18.84 15.51
N ASP A 100 -12.48 18.34 14.30
CA ASP A 100 -11.65 17.13 14.17
C ASP A 100 -10.17 17.49 14.15
N PRO A 101 -9.33 16.69 14.84
CA PRO A 101 -7.89 16.93 14.91
C PRO A 101 -7.14 16.52 13.63
N ILE A 102 -7.77 15.79 12.70
CA ILE A 102 -7.09 15.25 11.50
C ILE A 102 -7.21 16.23 10.34
N VAL A 103 -6.11 16.94 10.08
CA VAL A 103 -6.01 17.93 8.99
C VAL A 103 -5.54 17.29 7.68
N ALA A 104 -4.71 16.25 7.75
CA ALA A 104 -4.18 15.55 6.58
C ALA A 104 -3.78 14.12 6.88
N ILE A 105 -3.78 13.28 5.84
CA ILE A 105 -3.28 11.91 5.86
C ILE A 105 -2.25 11.76 4.74
N ASP A 106 -1.00 11.52 5.14
CA ASP A 106 0.06 11.11 4.23
C ASP A 106 0.08 9.58 4.12
N ILE A 107 -0.08 9.08 2.90
CA ILE A 107 -0.22 7.66 2.61
C ILE A 107 0.96 7.21 1.76
N THR A 108 1.85 6.46 2.38
CA THR A 108 2.98 5.81 1.72
C THR A 108 2.59 4.39 1.33
N ASP A 109 2.83 4.03 0.06
CA ASP A 109 2.66 2.66 -0.40
C ASP A 109 3.74 1.80 0.27
N MET A 110 3.39 1.10 1.36
CA MET A 110 4.25 0.06 1.89
C MET A 110 4.19 -1.14 0.94
N LYS A 111 5.35 -1.68 0.56
CA LYS A 111 5.39 -2.98 -0.12
C LYS A 111 4.54 -3.95 0.69
N PRO A 112 3.62 -4.72 0.06
CA PRO A 112 2.87 -5.73 0.79
C PRO A 112 3.89 -6.57 1.53
N ARG A 113 3.83 -6.50 2.87
CA ARG A 113 4.69 -7.31 3.74
C ARG A 113 4.53 -8.72 3.22
N GLU A 114 5.62 -9.32 2.75
CA GLU A 114 5.60 -10.69 2.24
C GLU A 114 4.77 -11.49 3.24
N GLU A 115 3.59 -11.90 2.79
CA GLU A 115 2.66 -12.68 3.57
C GLU A 115 3.50 -13.83 4.12
N ARG A 116 3.75 -13.80 5.44
CA ARG A 116 4.55 -14.83 6.10
C ARG A 116 3.94 -16.13 5.60
N ASP A 117 4.72 -16.90 4.89
CA ASP A 117 4.31 -18.20 4.40
C ASP A 117 4.64 -19.17 5.54
N PRO A 118 3.70 -19.40 6.48
CA PRO A 118 3.99 -20.25 7.65
C PRO A 118 4.33 -21.67 7.22
N THR A 119 3.86 -22.06 6.03
CA THR A 119 4.10 -23.36 5.41
C THR A 119 5.43 -23.45 4.67
N GLY A 120 6.13 -22.34 4.42
CA GLY A 120 7.36 -22.32 3.62
C GLY A 120 7.19 -22.84 2.18
N ARG A 121 5.94 -22.91 1.69
CA ARG A 121 5.61 -23.42 0.35
C ARG A 121 6.33 -22.65 -0.77
N ARG A 122 6.32 -21.32 -0.71
CA ARG A 122 7.02 -20.42 -1.63
C ARG A 122 8.54 -20.60 -1.52
N ALA A 123 9.06 -20.94 -0.33
CA ALA A 123 10.48 -21.26 -0.16
C ALA A 123 10.84 -22.61 -0.81
N MET A 124 9.98 -23.62 -0.67
CA MET A 124 10.12 -24.90 -1.37
C MET A 124 10.04 -24.73 -2.89
N GLU A 125 9.03 -24.02 -3.41
CA GLU A 125 8.88 -23.77 -4.85
C GLU A 125 10.13 -23.09 -5.46
N ARG A 126 10.77 -22.16 -4.74
CA ARG A 126 12.04 -21.54 -5.18
C ARG A 126 13.21 -22.51 -5.23
N GLN A 127 13.28 -23.50 -4.34
CA GLN A 127 14.33 -24.53 -4.34
C GLN A 127 14.21 -25.49 -5.53
N PHE A 128 13.00 -25.72 -6.04
CA PHE A 128 12.75 -26.63 -7.17
C PHE A 128 12.81 -25.98 -8.56
N VAL A 129 12.94 -24.65 -8.63
CA VAL A 129 13.00 -23.89 -9.90
C VAL A 129 14.44 -23.55 -10.32
N MET A 130 15.44 -23.68 -9.45
CA MET A 130 16.85 -23.60 -9.85
C MET A 130 17.28 -24.92 -10.52
N PRO A 131 17.66 -24.94 -11.81
CA PRO A 131 18.40 -26.07 -12.34
C PRO A 131 19.77 -26.12 -11.64
N PRO A 132 20.33 -27.32 -11.39
CA PRO A 132 21.70 -27.43 -10.92
C PRO A 132 22.61 -26.83 -11.99
N GLN A 133 23.32 -25.75 -11.65
CA GLN A 133 24.52 -25.41 -12.40
C GLN A 133 25.58 -26.43 -11.99
N ASP A 134 25.62 -27.54 -12.73
CA ASP A 134 26.82 -28.36 -12.82
C ASP A 134 27.91 -27.50 -13.46
N ALA A 135 28.80 -26.97 -12.63
CA ALA A 135 30.15 -26.63 -13.02
C ALA A 135 31.09 -27.36 -12.05
N ILE A 136 31.44 -28.57 -12.46
CA ILE A 136 32.59 -29.31 -11.97
C ILE A 136 33.83 -28.46 -12.26
N GLU A 137 34.50 -27.98 -11.23
CA GLU A 137 35.93 -27.65 -11.33
C GLU A 137 36.62 -28.30 -10.15
N ALA A 138 37.43 -29.31 -10.47
CA ALA A 138 38.27 -30.00 -9.53
C ALA A 138 39.47 -29.11 -9.16
N ASP A 139 39.70 -28.86 -7.87
CA ASP A 139 41.07 -28.85 -7.38
C ASP A 139 41.19 -29.22 -5.89
N SER A 140 42.06 -30.20 -5.67
CA SER A 140 42.88 -30.55 -4.51
C SER A 140 42.38 -30.44 -3.05
N ALA A 141 42.32 -31.64 -2.45
CA ALA A 141 42.82 -32.02 -1.12
C ALA A 141 42.14 -31.48 0.15
N ALA A 142 41.35 -32.34 0.84
CA ALA A 142 41.54 -32.73 2.25
C ALA A 142 40.36 -33.60 2.76
N THR A 143 40.72 -34.77 3.31
CA THR A 143 40.06 -35.64 4.32
C THR A 143 38.52 -35.82 4.38
N PRO A 144 38.02 -37.07 4.52
CA PRO A 144 36.59 -37.33 4.69
C PRO A 144 36.15 -37.00 6.11
N GLU A 145 35.43 -35.89 6.31
CA GLU A 145 34.80 -35.60 7.58
C GLU A 145 33.49 -36.41 7.68
N THR A 146 33.50 -37.33 8.63
CA THR A 146 32.43 -38.28 8.97
C THR A 146 31.06 -37.60 9.12
N ALA A 147 30.07 -38.10 8.36
CA ALA A 147 28.67 -37.77 8.57
C ALA A 147 28.23 -38.13 9.99
N HIS A 148 27.95 -37.13 10.82
CA HIS A 148 27.34 -37.33 12.14
C HIS A 148 25.83 -37.51 12.00
N ILE A 149 25.37 -38.76 12.11
CA ILE A 149 23.96 -39.11 12.26
C ILE A 149 23.58 -38.86 13.72
N ILE A 150 22.77 -37.83 13.99
CA ILE A 150 22.18 -37.60 15.31
C ILE A 150 20.96 -38.52 15.45
N GLY A 151 21.12 -39.61 16.20
CA GLY A 151 20.01 -40.49 16.59
C GLY A 151 19.31 -39.97 17.84
N PHE A 152 17.99 -39.80 17.78
CA PHE A 152 17.18 -39.49 18.96
C PHE A 152 16.74 -40.79 19.65
N THR A 153 17.23 -41.03 20.87
CA THR A 153 16.72 -42.09 21.74
C THR A 153 15.44 -41.64 22.44
N ARG A 154 14.37 -42.42 22.33
CA ARG A 154 13.16 -42.22 23.15
C ARG A 154 13.47 -42.62 24.59
N PRO A 155 13.12 -41.81 25.60
CA PRO A 155 13.23 -42.23 26.98
C PRO A 155 12.22 -43.35 27.26
N ASN A 156 12.73 -44.51 27.67
CA ASN A 156 11.91 -45.64 28.10
C ASN A 156 11.23 -45.26 29.42
N ARG A 157 9.90 -45.33 29.45
CA ARG A 157 9.10 -45.07 30.64
C ARG A 157 9.00 -46.36 31.44
N ASP A 158 10.05 -46.69 32.19
CA ASP A 158 10.02 -47.81 33.12
C ASP A 158 9.67 -47.30 34.52
N GLY A 159 8.44 -47.60 34.91
CA GLY A 159 7.96 -47.41 36.28
C GLY A 159 8.59 -48.43 37.21
N SER A 160 9.11 -47.95 38.34
CA SER A 160 9.23 -48.75 39.56
C SER A 160 9.45 -47.83 40.76
N SER A 161 8.36 -47.41 41.41
CA SER A 161 8.42 -47.03 42.83
C SER A 161 7.76 -48.15 43.61
N LYS A 162 8.57 -49.07 44.13
CA LYS A 162 8.13 -50.04 45.13
C LYS A 162 8.31 -49.40 46.50
N ARG A 163 7.17 -49.33 47.20
CA ARG A 163 6.91 -49.51 48.65
C ARG A 163 7.80 -48.78 49.64
#